data_AF-A0A6P6AAF7-F1
#
_entry.id   AF-A0A6P6AAF7-F1
#
_cell.length_a   1.000
_cell.length_b   1.000
_cell.length_c   1.000
_cell.angle_alpha   90.00
_cell.angle_beta   90.00
_cell.angle_gamma   90.00
#
_symmetry.space_group_name_H-M   'P 1'
#
loop_
_entity.id
_entity.type
_entity.pdbx_description
1 polymer ?
#
loop_
_entity_poly.entity_id
_entity_poly.type
_entity_poly.pdbx_seq_one_letter_code
_entity_poly.pdbx_strand_id
1 'polypeptide(L)'
;MLNFSSSGNTSLEAAVNWVVEHEADPDIDQMPMLPVNKIVEAPKPSLTPEEMKLKAQELRERAWKKKEEEEKRMEREREKERIRVGKELLEAKRIEEENERKRLLALRKAEKEEEKRAREKIRQKLEEDKAERRRRLGLPPEEPATVKPSAPVVEEKKSSLPIRPATKAEQMRECLRSLKQNHKDDDAKVKRAFQTLLTYIGNVARNPDEEKFRKIRLNNQTFQDRVGSLKGGIEFFEICGFEKVEGDQFLYLSRNKVDMQVLNSAGSELNSATNNPFFGVL
;
A
#
# COMPACT_ATOMS: atom_id res chain seq x y z
N MET A 1 -72.30 39.49 -19.70
CA MET A 1 -70.96 39.60 -19.10
C MET A 1 -71.01 38.84 -17.79
N LEU A 2 -70.43 37.63 -17.73
CA LEU A 2 -70.19 36.95 -16.45
C LEU A 2 -68.71 37.13 -16.14
N ASN A 3 -68.46 37.87 -15.06
CA ASN A 3 -67.13 38.25 -14.58
C ASN A 3 -66.40 37.02 -14.06
N PHE A 4 -65.37 36.55 -14.77
CA PHE A 4 -64.37 35.66 -14.20
C PHE A 4 -63.45 36.52 -13.33
N SER A 5 -63.76 36.57 -12.04
CA SER A 5 -62.84 37.11 -11.03
C SER A 5 -61.65 36.15 -10.93
N SER A 6 -60.49 36.57 -11.42
CA SER A 6 -59.22 35.85 -11.20
C SER A 6 -58.97 35.71 -9.69
N SER A 7 -59.16 34.52 -9.13
CA SER A 7 -58.67 34.25 -7.77
C SER A 7 -57.15 34.07 -7.85
N GLY A 8 -56.43 34.94 -7.15
CA GLY A 8 -54.98 34.88 -7.04
C GLY A 8 -54.56 33.66 -6.22
N ASN A 9 -54.25 32.55 -6.88
CA ASN A 9 -53.72 31.36 -6.21
C ASN A 9 -52.20 31.54 -6.02
N THR A 10 -51.79 32.01 -4.84
CA THR A 10 -50.38 32.30 -4.52
C THR A 10 -49.67 31.20 -3.73
N SER A 11 -50.36 30.17 -3.24
CA SER A 11 -49.73 29.00 -2.60
C SER A 11 -50.62 27.75 -2.65
N LEU A 12 -49.99 26.57 -2.46
CA LEU A 12 -50.68 25.28 -2.40
C LEU A 12 -51.69 25.24 -1.23
N GLU A 13 -51.34 25.83 -0.09
CA GLU A 13 -52.23 25.87 1.09
C GLU A 13 -53.46 26.74 0.86
N ALA A 14 -53.33 27.86 0.12
CA ALA A 14 -54.48 28.70 -0.23
C ALA A 14 -55.46 27.96 -1.15
N ALA A 15 -54.96 27.14 -2.07
CA ALA A 15 -55.80 26.31 -2.92
C ALA A 15 -56.53 25.21 -2.13
N VAL A 16 -55.86 24.59 -1.14
CA VAL A 16 -56.49 23.58 -0.27
C VAL A 16 -57.58 24.21 0.60
N ASN A 17 -57.33 25.40 1.18
CA ASN A 17 -58.31 26.07 2.02
C ASN A 17 -59.56 26.49 1.23
N TRP A 18 -59.39 26.95 -0.02
CA TRP A 18 -60.52 27.31 -0.88
C TRP A 18 -61.41 26.11 -1.21
N VAL A 19 -60.82 24.94 -1.50
CA VAL A 19 -61.57 23.70 -1.80
C VAL A 19 -62.41 23.27 -0.59
N VAL A 20 -61.84 23.35 0.62
CA VAL A 20 -62.57 22.98 1.86
C VAL A 20 -63.70 23.97 2.14
N GLU A 21 -63.49 25.28 1.93
CA GLU A 21 -64.53 26.28 2.17
C GLU A 21 -65.72 26.19 1.20
N HIS A 22 -65.50 25.69 -0.01
CA HIS A 22 -66.53 25.63 -1.05
C HIS A 22 -67.06 24.21 -1.27
N GLU A 23 -66.61 23.20 -0.53
CA GLU A 23 -67.00 21.78 -0.73
C GLU A 23 -68.51 21.51 -0.59
N ALA A 24 -69.22 22.38 0.12
CA ALA A 24 -70.66 22.28 0.34
C ALA A 24 -71.48 23.14 -0.64
N ASP A 25 -70.85 23.79 -1.61
CA ASP A 25 -71.56 24.60 -2.59
C ASP A 25 -72.43 23.69 -3.49
N PRO A 26 -73.74 23.96 -3.60
CA PRO A 26 -74.68 23.09 -4.31
C PRO A 26 -74.46 23.03 -5.83
N ASP A 27 -73.57 23.88 -6.36
CA ASP A 27 -73.17 23.95 -7.76
C ASP A 27 -71.71 23.52 -8.00
N ILE A 28 -70.98 23.05 -6.99
CA ILE A 28 -69.58 22.60 -7.17
C ILE A 28 -69.45 21.47 -8.20
N ASP A 29 -70.46 20.59 -8.25
CA ASP A 29 -70.54 19.45 -9.18
C ASP A 29 -71.32 19.79 -10.47
N GLN A 30 -71.79 21.03 -10.63
CA GLN A 30 -72.50 21.42 -11.84
C GLN A 30 -71.53 21.75 -12.96
N MET A 31 -71.59 20.96 -14.03
CA MET A 31 -70.79 21.20 -15.22
C MET A 31 -71.20 22.54 -15.87
N PRO A 32 -70.27 23.49 -16.07
CA PRO A 32 -70.61 24.81 -16.60
C PRO A 32 -71.24 24.67 -17.98
N MET A 33 -72.47 25.13 -18.12
CA MET A 33 -73.19 25.14 -19.39
C MET A 33 -72.59 26.23 -20.27
N LEU A 34 -71.68 25.86 -21.16
CA LEU A 34 -71.14 26.77 -22.15
C LEU A 34 -72.25 27.18 -23.13
N PRO A 35 -72.45 28.48 -23.40
CA PRO A 35 -73.43 28.91 -24.39
C PRO A 35 -73.02 28.35 -25.76
N VAL A 36 -73.88 27.47 -26.30
CA VAL A 36 -73.73 26.92 -27.64
C VAL A 36 -74.07 28.02 -28.64
N ASN A 37 -73.13 28.93 -28.87
CA ASN A 37 -73.09 29.68 -30.11
C ASN A 37 -72.75 28.66 -31.21
N LYS A 38 -73.78 28.19 -31.92
CA LYS A 38 -73.66 27.53 -33.22
C LYS A 38 -73.09 28.54 -34.23
N ILE A 39 -71.80 28.80 -34.13
CA ILE A 39 -71.00 29.07 -35.31
C ILE A 39 -70.67 27.69 -35.84
N VAL A 40 -71.11 27.41 -37.07
CA VAL A 40 -70.66 26.24 -37.82
C VAL A 40 -69.18 26.46 -38.14
N GLU A 41 -68.33 26.29 -37.13
CA GLU A 41 -66.90 26.16 -37.32
C GLU A 41 -66.69 24.68 -37.71
N ALA A 42 -66.08 24.47 -38.87
CA ALA A 42 -65.83 23.15 -39.41
C ALA A 42 -65.24 22.22 -38.33
N PRO A 43 -65.59 20.92 -38.32
CA PRO A 43 -65.02 19.99 -37.36
C PRO A 43 -63.50 20.08 -37.48
N LYS A 44 -62.83 20.56 -36.43
CA LYS A 44 -61.38 20.33 -36.30
C LYS A 44 -61.21 18.82 -36.47
N PRO A 45 -60.32 18.35 -37.37
CA PRO A 45 -60.20 16.93 -37.66
C PRO A 45 -59.85 16.21 -36.37
N SER A 46 -60.86 15.57 -35.77
CA SER A 46 -60.69 14.69 -34.62
C SER A 46 -59.94 13.50 -35.15
N LEU A 47 -58.68 13.38 -34.73
CA LEU A 47 -57.79 12.28 -35.05
C LEU A 47 -58.57 10.96 -34.93
N THR A 48 -58.49 10.11 -35.94
CA THR A 48 -59.24 8.86 -35.96
C THR A 48 -58.83 7.98 -34.75
N PRO A 49 -59.71 7.09 -34.25
CA PRO A 49 -59.39 6.23 -33.10
C PRO A 49 -58.12 5.39 -33.28
N GLU A 50 -57.76 5.08 -34.52
CA GLU A 50 -56.53 4.38 -34.87
C GLU A 50 -55.30 5.28 -34.80
N GLU A 51 -55.38 6.52 -35.30
CA GLU A 51 -54.29 7.48 -35.18
C GLU A 51 -54.02 7.87 -33.71
N MET A 52 -55.05 7.95 -32.87
CA MET A 52 -54.87 8.19 -31.42
C MET A 52 -54.14 7.03 -30.73
N LYS A 53 -54.47 5.79 -31.10
CA LYS A 53 -53.78 4.60 -30.57
C LYS A 53 -52.33 4.54 -31.04
N LEU A 54 -52.06 4.84 -32.30
CA LEU A 54 -50.71 4.87 -32.86
C LEU A 54 -49.85 5.93 -32.14
N LYS A 55 -50.39 7.13 -31.95
CA LYS A 55 -49.69 8.23 -31.26
C LYS A 55 -49.44 7.92 -29.78
N ALA A 56 -50.38 7.26 -29.12
CA ALA A 56 -50.21 6.78 -27.74
C ALA A 56 -49.15 5.67 -27.63
N GLN A 57 -49.09 4.77 -28.61
CA GLN A 57 -48.06 3.73 -28.68
C GLN A 57 -46.67 4.32 -28.95
N GLU A 58 -46.56 5.28 -29.87
CA GLU A 58 -45.31 6.00 -30.15
C GLU A 58 -44.79 6.76 -28.91
N LEU A 59 -45.68 7.43 -28.16
CA LEU A 59 -45.34 8.08 -26.89
C LEU A 59 -44.82 7.09 -25.84
N ARG A 60 -45.41 5.90 -25.76
CA ARG A 60 -44.96 4.83 -24.84
C ARG A 60 -43.60 4.28 -25.23
N GLU A 61 -43.39 3.99 -26.52
CA GLU A 61 -42.10 3.50 -27.02
C GLU A 61 -40.99 4.55 -26.83
N ARG A 62 -41.31 5.84 -27.06
CA ARG A 62 -40.38 6.94 -26.80
C ARG A 62 -40.03 7.07 -25.32
N ALA A 63 -41.01 6.90 -24.43
CA ALA A 63 -40.77 6.90 -22.98
C ALA A 63 -39.92 5.70 -22.53
N TRP A 64 -40.16 4.51 -23.10
CA TRP A 64 -39.37 3.31 -22.83
C TRP A 64 -37.93 3.46 -23.30
N LYS A 65 -37.73 3.95 -24.53
CA LYS A 65 -36.40 4.18 -25.10
C LYS A 65 -35.61 5.22 -24.31
N LYS A 66 -36.28 6.29 -23.85
CA LYS A 66 -35.66 7.30 -22.97
C LYS A 66 -35.25 6.71 -21.62
N LYS A 67 -36.11 5.87 -21.02
CA LYS A 67 -35.81 5.19 -19.74
C LYS A 67 -34.64 4.20 -19.90
N GLU A 68 -34.61 3.43 -20.99
CA GLU A 68 -33.52 2.50 -21.28
C GLU A 68 -32.18 3.22 -21.50
N GLU A 69 -32.18 4.35 -22.21
CA GLU A 69 -30.99 5.17 -22.42
C GLU A 69 -30.48 5.80 -21.12
N GLU A 70 -31.39 6.27 -20.27
CA GLU A 70 -31.08 6.79 -18.95
C GLU A 70 -30.50 5.70 -18.03
N GLU A 71 -31.09 4.50 -18.02
CA GLU A 71 -30.60 3.35 -17.26
C GLU A 71 -29.20 2.93 -17.72
N LYS A 72 -28.95 2.84 -19.04
CA LYS A 72 -27.61 2.59 -19.62
C LYS A 72 -26.62 3.70 -19.30
N ARG A 73 -27.08 4.95 -19.11
CA ARG A 73 -26.21 6.06 -18.68
C ARG A 73 -25.83 5.90 -17.20
N MET A 74 -26.81 5.61 -16.35
CA MET A 74 -26.62 5.39 -14.92
C MET A 74 -25.74 4.16 -14.63
N GLU A 75 -25.87 3.09 -15.42
CA GLU A 75 -25.00 1.91 -15.31
C GLU A 75 -23.55 2.26 -15.67
N ARG A 76 -23.31 3.00 -16.76
CA ARG A 76 -21.97 3.49 -17.12
C ARG A 76 -21.39 4.42 -16.06
N GLU A 77 -22.20 5.23 -15.40
CA GLU A 77 -21.73 6.10 -14.30
C GLU A 77 -21.36 5.31 -13.06
N ARG A 78 -22.19 4.34 -12.64
CA ARG A 78 -21.87 3.42 -11.52
C ARG A 78 -20.60 2.62 -11.78
N GLU A 79 -20.42 2.13 -13.01
CA GLU A 79 -19.21 1.40 -13.40
C GLU A 79 -17.95 2.28 -13.31
N LYS A 80 -18.04 3.52 -13.81
CA LYS A 80 -16.96 4.51 -13.71
C LYS A 80 -16.65 4.87 -12.26
N GLU A 81 -17.67 4.99 -11.42
CA GLU A 81 -17.52 5.29 -10.01
C GLU A 81 -16.84 4.13 -9.27
N ARG A 82 -17.24 2.89 -9.52
CA ARG A 82 -16.55 1.71 -8.94
C ARG A 82 -15.06 1.70 -9.29
N ILE A 83 -14.71 1.98 -10.56
CA ILE A 83 -13.32 2.04 -11.00
C ILE A 83 -12.57 3.19 -10.31
N ARG A 84 -13.22 4.36 -10.20
CA ARG A 84 -12.65 5.54 -9.55
C ARG A 84 -12.35 5.27 -8.08
N VAL A 85 -13.33 4.73 -7.34
CA VAL A 85 -13.19 4.36 -5.92
C VAL A 85 -12.08 3.32 -5.75
N GLY A 86 -12.01 2.31 -6.63
CA GLY A 86 -10.92 1.32 -6.57
C GLY A 86 -9.53 1.93 -6.80
N LYS A 87 -9.40 2.87 -7.74
CA LYS A 87 -8.14 3.58 -8.00
C LYS A 87 -7.76 4.50 -6.85
N GLU A 88 -8.74 5.21 -6.28
CA GLU A 88 -8.56 6.13 -5.16
C GLU A 88 -8.16 5.37 -3.88
N LEU A 89 -8.76 4.22 -3.62
CA LEU A 89 -8.36 3.35 -2.51
C LEU A 89 -6.91 2.88 -2.63
N LEU A 90 -6.48 2.49 -3.84
CA LEU A 90 -5.10 2.05 -4.08
C LEU A 90 -4.11 3.22 -3.93
N GLU A 91 -4.48 4.40 -4.41
CA GLU A 91 -3.65 5.60 -4.27
C GLU A 91 -3.54 6.05 -2.81
N ALA A 92 -4.64 6.05 -2.07
CA ALA A 92 -4.66 6.34 -0.63
C ALA A 92 -3.74 5.39 0.15
N LYS A 93 -3.80 4.08 -0.16
CA LYS A 93 -2.91 3.08 0.44
C LYS A 93 -1.43 3.35 0.14
N ARG A 94 -1.11 3.74 -1.11
CA ARG A 94 0.26 4.06 -1.52
C ARG A 94 0.81 5.28 -0.77
N ILE A 95 -0.03 6.31 -0.59
CA ILE A 95 0.32 7.53 0.16
C ILE A 95 0.54 7.21 1.65
N GLU A 96 -0.28 6.35 2.24
CA GLU A 96 -0.12 5.91 3.63
C GLU A 96 1.21 5.15 3.83
N GLU A 97 1.51 4.16 2.98
CA GLU A 97 2.78 3.42 3.02
C GLU A 97 4.00 4.33 2.84
N GLU A 98 3.94 5.32 1.94
CA GLU A 98 5.03 6.30 1.75
C GLU A 98 5.22 7.18 3.00
N ASN A 99 4.13 7.65 3.61
CA ASN A 99 4.17 8.44 4.83
C ASN A 99 4.74 7.64 6.00
N GLU A 100 4.38 6.38 6.17
CA GLU A 100 4.96 5.49 7.18
C GLU A 100 6.47 5.31 6.95
N ARG A 101 6.88 5.03 5.71
CA ARG A 101 8.29 4.90 5.36
C ARG A 101 9.07 6.17 5.65
N LYS A 102 8.49 7.33 5.36
CA LYS A 102 9.10 8.65 5.64
C LYS A 102 9.25 8.88 7.15
N ARG A 103 8.23 8.54 7.96
CA ARG A 103 8.30 8.61 9.43
C ARG A 103 9.40 7.71 9.99
N LEU A 104 9.50 6.47 9.50
CA LEU A 104 10.53 5.53 9.94
C LEU A 104 11.96 6.02 9.62
N LEU A 105 12.17 6.55 8.41
CA LEU A 105 13.45 7.14 8.01
C LEU A 105 13.82 8.36 8.86
N ALA A 106 12.84 9.22 9.17
CA ALA A 106 13.04 10.38 10.03
C ALA A 106 13.44 9.97 11.46
N LEU A 107 12.77 8.98 12.04
CA LEU A 107 13.11 8.42 13.34
C LEU A 107 14.54 7.87 13.36
N ARG A 108 14.91 7.06 12.37
CA ARG A 108 16.27 6.49 12.28
C ARG A 108 17.35 7.56 12.11
N LYS A 109 17.04 8.65 11.40
CA LYS A 109 17.95 9.79 11.24
C LYS A 109 18.09 10.55 12.56
N ALA A 110 16.99 10.77 13.28
CA ALA A 110 16.99 11.44 14.57
C ALA A 110 17.79 10.64 15.62
N GLU A 111 17.59 9.33 15.69
CA GLU A 111 18.33 8.42 16.57
C GLU A 111 19.84 8.47 16.29
N LYS A 112 20.25 8.38 15.02
CA LYS A 112 21.67 8.50 14.64
C LYS A 112 22.27 9.86 15.00
N GLU A 113 21.51 10.94 14.84
CA GLU A 113 21.97 12.29 15.21
C GLU A 113 22.05 12.46 16.74
N GLU A 114 21.17 11.83 17.50
CA GLU A 114 21.24 11.80 18.96
C GLU A 114 22.43 10.97 19.45
N GLU A 115 22.68 9.80 18.87
CA GLU A 115 23.85 8.97 19.15
C GLU A 115 25.16 9.73 18.87
N LYS A 116 25.24 10.44 17.73
CA LYS A 116 26.38 11.31 17.42
C LYS A 116 26.57 12.40 18.46
N ARG A 117 25.49 13.11 18.85
CA ARG A 117 25.53 14.14 19.88
C ARG A 117 25.98 13.58 21.24
N ALA A 118 25.50 12.40 21.63
CA ALA A 118 25.92 11.72 22.85
C ALA A 118 27.41 11.34 22.80
N ARG A 119 27.86 10.79 21.67
CA ARG A 119 29.27 10.44 21.45
C ARG A 119 30.19 11.65 21.48
N GLU A 120 29.75 12.78 20.92
CA GLU A 120 30.49 14.04 20.95
C GLU A 120 30.58 14.61 22.37
N LYS A 121 29.49 14.56 23.15
CA LYS A 121 29.53 14.94 24.57
C LYS A 121 30.49 14.09 25.40
N ILE A 122 30.55 12.77 25.15
CA ILE A 122 31.51 11.89 25.83
C ILE A 122 32.94 12.26 25.43
N ARG A 123 33.17 12.54 24.14
CA ARG A 123 34.48 12.97 23.65
C ARG A 123 34.94 14.28 24.33
N GLN A 124 34.06 15.27 24.42
CA GLN A 124 34.35 16.54 25.10
C GLN A 124 34.69 16.31 26.58
N LYS A 125 33.89 15.51 27.31
CA LYS A 125 34.20 15.16 28.71
C LYS A 125 35.54 14.45 28.88
N LEU A 126 35.90 13.55 27.95
CA LEU A 126 37.20 12.88 27.96
C LEU A 126 38.35 13.85 27.70
N GLU A 127 38.16 14.81 26.80
CA GLU A 127 39.14 15.85 26.50
C GLU A 127 39.32 16.80 27.68
N GLU A 128 38.24 17.19 28.35
CA GLU A 128 38.24 17.98 29.58
C GLU A 128 38.94 17.24 30.74
N ASP A 129 38.60 15.97 31.03
CA ASP A 129 39.29 15.17 32.07
C ASP A 129 40.79 15.02 31.76
N LYS A 130 41.12 14.77 30.49
CA LYS A 130 42.51 14.69 30.02
C LYS A 130 43.23 16.02 30.23
N ALA A 131 42.60 17.15 29.90
CA ALA A 131 43.16 18.50 30.08
C ALA A 131 43.30 18.86 31.57
N GLU A 132 42.31 18.53 32.41
CA GLU A 132 42.32 18.75 33.85
C GLU A 132 43.43 17.94 34.52
N ARG A 133 43.58 16.66 34.16
CA ARG A 133 44.68 15.81 34.66
C ARG A 133 46.04 16.35 34.25
N ARG A 134 46.19 16.83 33.01
CA ARG A 134 47.43 17.48 32.54
C ARG A 134 47.72 18.78 33.29
N ARG A 135 46.70 19.60 33.56
CA ARG A 135 46.83 20.82 34.37
C ARG A 135 47.25 20.48 35.81
N ARG A 136 46.66 19.45 36.42
CA ARG A 136 47.01 18.99 37.77
C ARG A 136 48.44 18.43 37.86
N LEU A 137 48.94 17.84 36.77
CA LEU A 137 50.32 17.35 36.65
C LEU A 137 51.33 18.45 36.25
N GLY A 138 50.88 19.70 36.03
CA GLY A 138 51.75 20.82 35.71
C GLY A 138 52.38 20.79 34.31
N LEU A 139 51.83 20.01 33.36
CA LEU A 139 52.31 19.99 31.98
C LEU A 139 51.74 21.18 31.18
N PRO A 140 52.54 21.86 30.32
CA PRO A 140 52.06 22.95 29.49
C PRO A 140 50.98 22.52 28.47
N PRO A 141 50.13 23.46 28.00
CA PRO A 141 49.09 23.19 27.02
C PRO A 141 49.69 22.59 25.74
N GLU A 142 49.10 21.51 25.24
CA GLU A 142 49.51 20.94 23.96
C GLU A 142 48.85 21.77 22.84
N GLU A 143 49.65 22.58 22.15
CA GLU A 143 49.21 23.19 20.89
C GLU A 143 49.02 22.09 19.82
N PRO A 144 48.09 22.25 18.87
CA PRO A 144 47.82 21.26 17.84
C PRO A 144 48.98 21.21 16.84
N ALA A 145 50.04 20.47 17.19
CA ALA A 145 51.15 20.20 16.31
C ALA A 145 50.74 19.20 15.21
N THR A 146 50.72 19.70 13.99
CA THR A 146 50.84 18.89 12.77
C THR A 146 52.07 17.98 12.86
N VAL A 147 51.91 16.66 13.00
CA VAL A 147 53.00 15.73 12.63
C VAL A 147 52.50 14.39 12.08
N LYS A 148 52.98 14.07 10.87
CA LYS A 148 53.11 12.73 10.29
C LYS A 148 54.15 11.90 11.09
N PRO A 149 54.26 10.57 10.86
CA PRO A 149 54.25 9.59 11.94
C PRO A 149 55.62 9.31 12.57
N SER A 150 55.60 9.05 13.88
CA SER A 150 56.54 8.13 14.51
C SER A 150 55.78 7.30 15.53
N ALA A 151 55.97 5.99 15.41
CA ALA A 151 55.39 4.98 16.28
C ALA A 151 55.77 5.23 17.74
N PRO A 152 54.82 4.96 18.65
CA PRO A 152 55.14 4.01 19.69
C PRO A 152 54.03 2.96 19.82
N VAL A 153 54.48 1.71 19.89
CA VAL A 153 53.95 0.64 20.75
C VAL A 153 52.49 0.82 21.16
N VAL A 154 51.59 0.51 20.23
CA VAL A 154 50.24 0.11 20.59
C VAL A 154 50.37 -1.37 20.91
N GLU A 155 50.07 -1.75 22.15
CA GLU A 155 49.61 -3.11 22.45
C GLU A 155 48.52 -3.42 21.44
N GLU A 156 48.90 -4.08 20.36
CA GLU A 156 47.98 -4.84 19.54
C GLU A 156 47.46 -5.94 20.47
N LYS A 157 46.39 -5.62 21.21
CA LYS A 157 45.21 -6.48 21.26
C LYS A 157 44.67 -6.61 19.83
N LYS A 158 45.49 -7.20 18.94
CA LYS A 158 45.04 -8.24 18.05
C LYS A 158 44.44 -9.27 19.00
N SER A 159 43.16 -9.09 19.30
CA SER A 159 42.30 -10.26 19.43
C SER A 159 42.59 -11.04 18.16
N SER A 160 43.48 -12.02 18.30
CA SER A 160 43.61 -13.12 17.39
C SER A 160 42.19 -13.62 17.21
N LEU A 161 41.52 -13.13 16.16
CA LEU A 161 40.35 -13.78 15.62
C LEU A 161 40.85 -15.20 15.45
N PRO A 162 40.31 -16.16 16.22
CA PRO A 162 40.66 -17.52 15.96
C PRO A 162 40.20 -17.76 14.53
N ILE A 163 40.98 -18.49 13.76
CA ILE A 163 40.52 -19.09 12.50
C ILE A 163 39.34 -19.96 12.94
N ARG A 164 38.15 -19.36 12.94
CA ARG A 164 36.88 -19.97 13.34
C ARG A 164 36.14 -20.25 12.04
N PRO A 165 35.38 -21.35 11.97
CA PRO A 165 34.50 -21.58 10.85
C PRO A 165 33.61 -20.34 10.64
N ALA A 166 33.45 -19.97 9.37
CA ALA A 166 32.72 -18.83 8.84
C ALA A 166 31.59 -18.31 9.76
N THR A 167 31.60 -17.01 10.05
CA THR A 167 30.43 -16.33 10.63
C THR A 167 29.18 -16.66 9.79
N LYS A 168 27.98 -16.70 10.39
CA LYS A 168 26.74 -17.05 9.65
C LYS A 168 26.57 -16.24 8.36
N ALA A 169 26.99 -14.97 8.35
CA ALA A 169 26.99 -14.13 7.16
C ALA A 169 27.92 -14.62 6.03
N GLU A 170 29.10 -15.17 6.36
CA GLU A 170 30.02 -15.78 5.39
C GLU A 170 29.44 -17.08 4.81
N GLN A 171 28.77 -17.89 5.64
CA GLN A 171 28.07 -19.08 5.17
C GLN A 171 26.93 -18.71 4.22
N MET A 172 26.15 -17.67 4.55
CA MET A 172 25.12 -17.13 3.65
C MET A 172 25.73 -16.66 2.32
N ARG A 173 26.86 -15.93 2.36
CA ARG A 173 27.57 -15.50 1.16
C ARG A 173 28.01 -16.68 0.30
N GLU A 174 28.50 -17.74 0.91
CA GLU A 174 28.90 -18.96 0.20
C GLU A 174 27.70 -19.64 -0.47
N CYS A 175 26.57 -19.78 0.23
CA CYS A 175 25.34 -20.34 -0.37
C CYS A 175 24.87 -19.52 -1.58
N LEU A 176 24.87 -18.18 -1.46
CA LEU A 176 24.46 -17.29 -2.55
C LEU A 176 25.46 -17.30 -3.72
N ARG A 177 26.77 -17.37 -3.42
CA ARG A 177 27.83 -17.52 -4.43
C ARG A 177 27.66 -18.83 -5.19
N SER A 178 27.48 -19.95 -4.47
CA SER A 178 27.26 -21.27 -5.07
C SER A 178 26.00 -21.28 -5.94
N LEU A 179 24.89 -20.70 -5.47
CA LEU A 179 23.65 -20.60 -6.24
C LEU A 179 23.86 -19.84 -7.54
N LYS A 180 24.58 -18.72 -7.51
CA LYS A 180 24.91 -17.93 -8.71
C LYS A 180 25.84 -18.67 -9.66
N GLN A 181 26.89 -19.33 -9.15
CA GLN A 181 27.85 -20.05 -9.98
C GLN A 181 27.24 -21.28 -10.68
N ASN A 182 26.35 -22.02 -10.00
CA ASN A 182 25.68 -23.20 -10.58
C ASN A 182 24.64 -22.83 -11.66
N HIS A 183 24.18 -21.57 -11.69
CA HIS A 183 23.20 -21.06 -12.65
C HIS A 183 23.70 -19.83 -13.41
N LYS A 184 25.01 -19.79 -13.72
CA LYS A 184 25.67 -18.68 -14.42
C LYS A 184 25.07 -18.36 -15.80
N ASP A 185 24.45 -19.35 -16.44
CA ASP A 185 23.86 -19.22 -17.77
C ASP A 185 22.39 -18.74 -17.71
N ASP A 186 21.78 -18.68 -16.51
CA ASP A 186 20.40 -18.26 -16.29
C ASP A 186 20.29 -17.23 -15.14
N ASP A 187 20.80 -16.03 -15.42
CA ASP A 187 20.72 -14.88 -14.52
C ASP A 187 19.28 -14.55 -14.08
N ALA A 188 18.30 -14.80 -14.95
CA ALA A 188 16.89 -14.58 -14.63
C ALA A 188 16.40 -15.54 -13.54
N LYS A 189 16.85 -16.81 -13.56
CA LYS A 189 16.58 -17.78 -12.50
C LYS A 189 17.28 -17.42 -11.20
N VAL A 190 18.55 -16.99 -11.24
CA VAL A 190 19.28 -16.52 -10.05
C VAL A 190 18.59 -15.33 -9.40
N LYS A 191 18.21 -14.31 -10.18
CA LYS A 191 17.47 -13.14 -9.67
C LYS A 191 16.13 -13.53 -9.04
N ARG A 192 15.38 -14.44 -9.67
CA ARG A 192 14.10 -14.95 -9.11
C ARG A 192 14.32 -15.70 -7.79
N ALA A 193 15.40 -16.46 -7.67
CA ALA A 193 15.77 -17.15 -6.44
C ALA A 193 16.09 -16.15 -5.32
N PHE A 194 16.97 -15.18 -5.57
CA PHE A 194 17.34 -14.15 -4.58
C PHE A 194 16.14 -13.31 -4.15
N GLN A 195 15.27 -12.92 -5.09
CA GLN A 195 14.04 -12.20 -4.76
C GLN A 195 13.11 -13.02 -3.88
N THR A 196 13.00 -14.33 -4.14
CA THR A 196 12.17 -15.23 -3.34
C THR A 196 12.73 -15.39 -1.94
N LEU A 197 14.04 -15.65 -1.79
CA LEU A 197 14.74 -15.67 -0.51
C LEU A 197 14.52 -14.38 0.29
N LEU A 198 14.72 -13.22 -0.36
CA LEU A 198 14.53 -11.91 0.26
C LEU A 198 13.10 -11.69 0.72
N THR A 199 12.11 -12.17 -0.04
CA THR A 199 10.70 -12.05 0.32
C THR A 199 10.38 -12.83 1.60
N TYR A 200 10.86 -14.08 1.71
CA TYR A 200 10.64 -14.89 2.90
C TYR A 200 11.31 -14.29 4.14
N ILE A 201 12.60 -13.95 4.05
CA ILE A 201 13.33 -13.31 5.16
C ILE A 201 12.71 -11.96 5.54
N GLY A 202 12.35 -11.14 4.54
CA GLY A 202 11.73 -9.83 4.76
C GLY A 202 10.32 -9.91 5.37
N ASN A 203 9.57 -10.99 5.12
CA ASN A 203 8.28 -11.21 5.76
C ASN A 203 8.43 -11.55 7.24
N VAL A 204 9.37 -12.44 7.57
CA VAL A 204 9.71 -12.78 8.97
C VAL A 204 10.25 -11.57 9.72
N ALA A 205 11.17 -10.81 9.13
CA ALA A 205 11.78 -9.65 9.78
C ALA A 205 10.76 -8.52 10.06
N ARG A 206 9.72 -8.37 9.21
CA ARG A 206 8.65 -7.39 9.42
C ARG A 206 7.62 -7.84 10.45
N ASN A 207 7.26 -9.12 10.42
CA ASN A 207 6.21 -9.69 11.26
C ASN A 207 6.72 -10.97 11.95
N PRO A 208 7.63 -10.85 12.94
CA PRO A 208 8.30 -12.01 13.52
C PRO A 208 7.37 -12.88 14.36
N ASP A 209 6.27 -12.34 14.88
CA ASP A 209 5.30 -13.09 15.70
C ASP A 209 4.33 -13.95 14.89
N GLU A 210 4.14 -13.64 13.60
CA GLU A 210 3.13 -14.28 12.77
C GLU A 210 3.61 -15.60 12.18
N GLU A 211 2.99 -16.71 12.60
CA GLU A 211 3.46 -18.06 12.28
C GLU A 211 3.41 -18.40 10.80
N LYS A 212 2.45 -17.84 10.05
CA LYS A 212 2.31 -18.07 8.60
C LYS A 212 3.57 -17.66 7.81
N PHE A 213 4.35 -16.71 8.33
CA PHE A 213 5.61 -16.28 7.71
C PHE A 213 6.82 -17.10 8.17
N ARG A 214 6.69 -17.79 9.30
CA ARG A 214 7.71 -18.68 9.86
C ARG A 214 7.60 -20.13 9.36
N LYS A 215 6.53 -20.49 8.63
CA LYS A 215 6.32 -21.82 8.05
C LYS A 215 6.33 -21.75 6.51
N ILE A 216 7.23 -22.50 5.88
CA ILE A 216 7.35 -22.60 4.42
C ILE A 216 7.07 -24.04 4.02
N ARG A 217 6.22 -24.24 2.99
CA ARG A 217 5.89 -25.58 2.47
C ARG A 217 6.91 -26.00 1.42
N LEU A 218 7.60 -27.11 1.66
CA LEU A 218 8.60 -27.63 0.71
C LEU A 218 7.93 -28.22 -0.54
N ASN A 219 6.74 -28.80 -0.45
CA ASN A 219 6.02 -29.35 -1.63
C ASN A 219 5.43 -28.28 -2.56
N ASN A 220 5.56 -26.99 -2.25
CA ASN A 220 5.05 -25.94 -3.13
C ASN A 220 5.91 -25.84 -4.40
N GLN A 221 5.31 -26.08 -5.56
CA GLN A 221 6.03 -26.09 -6.84
C GLN A 221 6.74 -24.77 -7.13
N THR A 222 6.10 -23.62 -6.86
CA THR A 222 6.71 -22.31 -7.07
C THR A 222 7.92 -22.08 -6.17
N PHE A 223 7.88 -22.58 -4.93
CA PHE A 223 9.04 -22.56 -4.03
C PHE A 223 10.16 -23.48 -4.55
N GLN A 224 9.83 -24.70 -4.97
CA GLN A 224 10.79 -25.67 -5.50
C GLN A 224 11.50 -25.16 -6.75
N ASP A 225 10.76 -24.63 -7.73
CA ASP A 225 11.32 -24.12 -8.98
C ASP A 225 12.27 -22.93 -8.77
N ARG A 226 11.98 -22.11 -7.75
CA ARG A 226 12.71 -20.86 -7.50
C ARG A 226 13.87 -21.00 -6.52
N VAL A 227 13.75 -21.84 -5.49
CA VAL A 227 14.73 -21.91 -4.40
C VAL A 227 14.94 -23.34 -3.91
N GLY A 228 13.87 -24.12 -3.74
CA GLY A 228 13.93 -25.42 -3.09
C GLY A 228 14.78 -26.47 -3.83
N SER A 229 14.79 -26.43 -5.16
CA SER A 229 15.61 -27.31 -6.01
C SER A 229 17.04 -26.78 -6.24
N LEU A 230 17.35 -25.56 -5.80
CA LEU A 230 18.64 -24.93 -6.05
C LEU A 230 19.62 -25.25 -4.93
N LYS A 231 20.84 -25.63 -5.30
CA LYS A 231 21.93 -25.87 -4.34
C LYS A 231 22.24 -24.57 -3.58
N GLY A 232 22.28 -24.65 -2.25
CA GLY A 232 22.43 -23.49 -1.36
C GLY A 232 21.11 -22.77 -1.02
N GLY A 233 19.98 -23.08 -1.67
CA GLY A 233 18.70 -22.43 -1.39
C GLY A 233 18.10 -22.82 -0.04
N ILE A 234 18.05 -24.12 0.26
CA ILE A 234 17.57 -24.64 1.55
C ILE A 234 18.58 -24.36 2.67
N GLU A 235 19.87 -24.56 2.40
CA GLU A 235 20.97 -24.28 3.35
C GLU A 235 20.95 -22.82 3.83
N PHE A 236 20.62 -21.87 2.93
CA PHE A 236 20.47 -20.46 3.30
C PHE A 236 19.38 -20.26 4.38
N PHE A 237 18.24 -20.94 4.26
CA PHE A 237 17.18 -20.88 5.27
C PHE A 237 17.61 -21.55 6.58
N GLU A 238 18.34 -22.66 6.52
CA GLU A 238 18.88 -23.33 7.70
C GLU A 238 19.84 -22.41 8.48
N ILE A 239 20.71 -21.66 7.78
CA ILE A 239 21.60 -20.67 8.41
C ILE A 239 20.80 -19.52 9.05
N CYS A 240 19.68 -19.13 8.43
CA CYS A 240 18.74 -18.15 9.00
C CYS A 240 17.96 -18.69 10.22
N GLY A 241 18.05 -19.98 10.52
CA GLY A 241 17.43 -20.62 11.69
C GLY A 241 16.17 -21.44 11.39
N PHE A 242 15.81 -21.64 10.12
CA PHE A 242 14.72 -22.54 9.75
C PHE A 242 15.16 -23.99 9.90
N GLU A 243 14.26 -24.83 10.38
CA GLU A 243 14.50 -26.26 10.56
C GLU A 243 13.50 -27.05 9.74
N LYS A 244 13.95 -28.18 9.17
CA LYS A 244 13.05 -29.11 8.49
C LYS A 244 12.22 -29.84 9.54
N VAL A 245 10.91 -29.81 9.36
CA VAL A 245 9.95 -30.43 10.28
C VAL A 245 8.97 -31.31 9.50
N GLU A 246 8.29 -32.20 10.24
CA GLU A 246 7.28 -33.12 9.69
C GLU A 246 7.84 -33.98 8.53
N GLY A 247 9.05 -34.54 8.69
CA GLY A 247 9.67 -35.41 7.69
C GLY A 247 10.07 -34.67 6.40
N ASP A 248 10.68 -33.50 6.53
CA ASP A 248 11.13 -32.65 5.41
C ASP A 248 10.01 -32.13 4.51
N GLN A 249 8.79 -32.00 5.04
CA GLN A 249 7.66 -31.40 4.31
C GLN A 249 7.58 -29.88 4.46
N PHE A 250 8.08 -29.35 5.58
CA PHE A 250 8.07 -27.91 5.87
C PHE A 250 9.41 -27.43 6.41
N LEU A 251 9.75 -26.19 6.11
CA LEU A 251 10.74 -25.42 6.84
C LEU A 251 10.02 -24.55 7.87
N TYR A 252 10.41 -24.65 9.13
CA TYR A 252 9.80 -23.92 10.23
C TYR A 252 10.85 -23.17 11.05
N LEU A 253 10.59 -21.90 11.30
CA LEU A 253 11.38 -21.07 12.19
C LEU A 253 10.63 -20.89 13.51
N SER A 254 11.13 -21.50 14.59
CA SER A 254 10.55 -21.31 15.92
C SER A 254 10.68 -19.85 16.36
N ARG A 255 9.66 -19.31 17.03
CA ARG A 255 9.66 -17.94 17.58
C ARG A 255 10.92 -17.64 18.41
N ASN A 256 11.36 -18.61 19.21
CA ASN A 256 12.51 -18.46 20.10
C ASN A 256 13.86 -18.49 19.36
N LYS A 257 13.87 -18.93 18.11
CA LYS A 257 15.05 -18.98 17.25
C LYS A 257 15.12 -17.81 16.26
N VAL A 258 14.16 -16.89 16.29
CA VAL A 258 14.18 -15.69 15.44
C VAL A 258 15.28 -14.76 15.93
N ASP A 259 16.38 -14.73 15.17
CA ASP A 259 17.50 -13.82 15.41
C ASP A 259 17.46 -12.66 14.40
N MET A 260 17.07 -11.49 14.89
CA MET A 260 16.95 -10.30 14.05
C MET A 260 18.29 -9.83 13.49
N GLN A 261 19.42 -10.09 14.15
CA GLN A 261 20.73 -9.75 13.59
C GLN A 261 21.02 -10.64 12.39
N VAL A 262 20.77 -11.95 12.51
CA VAL A 262 20.95 -12.93 11.43
C VAL A 262 20.05 -12.63 10.25
N LEU A 263 18.77 -12.30 10.48
CA LEU A 263 17.83 -11.95 9.40
C LEU A 263 18.21 -10.64 8.70
N ASN A 264 18.68 -9.63 9.44
CA ASN A 264 19.16 -8.38 8.86
C ASN A 264 20.44 -8.59 8.04
N SER A 265 21.38 -9.41 8.53
CA SER A 265 22.56 -9.83 7.77
C SER A 265 22.16 -10.57 6.49
N ALA A 266 21.25 -11.54 6.58
CA ALA A 266 20.73 -12.27 5.42
C ALA A 266 20.13 -11.34 4.36
N GLY A 267 19.32 -10.37 4.77
CA GLY A 267 18.77 -9.36 3.87
C GLY A 267 19.84 -8.48 3.22
N SER A 268 20.87 -8.08 3.97
CA SER A 268 21.99 -7.30 3.44
C SER A 268 22.81 -8.08 2.43
N GLU A 269 23.08 -9.35 2.69
CA GLU A 269 23.82 -10.23 1.75
C GLU A 269 23.02 -10.49 0.48
N LEU A 270 21.71 -10.76 0.57
CA LEU A 270 20.84 -10.91 -0.60
C LEU A 270 20.76 -9.64 -1.44
N ASN A 271 20.65 -8.47 -0.79
CA ASN A 271 20.62 -7.20 -1.48
C ASN A 271 21.95 -6.89 -2.16
N SER A 272 23.06 -7.24 -1.50
CA SER A 272 24.40 -7.16 -2.08
C SER A 272 24.53 -8.09 -3.29
N ALA A 273 24.07 -9.34 -3.17
CA ALA A 273 24.12 -10.33 -4.26
C ALA A 273 23.30 -9.93 -5.49
N THR A 274 22.20 -9.21 -5.27
CA THR A 274 21.30 -8.76 -6.33
C THR A 274 21.82 -7.52 -7.05
N ASN A 275 22.41 -6.56 -6.33
CA ASN A 275 22.82 -5.26 -6.88
C ASN A 275 24.31 -5.20 -7.24
N ASN A 276 25.15 -6.08 -6.71
CA ASN A 276 26.59 -6.09 -6.97
C ASN A 276 26.93 -7.06 -8.12
N PRO A 277 27.39 -6.56 -9.29
CA PRO A 277 27.81 -7.41 -10.41
C PRO A 277 28.93 -8.38 -10.02
N PHE A 278 29.84 -7.95 -9.13
CA PHE A 278 31.02 -8.69 -8.68
C PHE A 278 30.76 -9.62 -7.49
N PHE A 279 29.51 -9.77 -7.06
CA PHE A 279 29.18 -10.69 -5.98
C PHE A 279 29.62 -12.12 -6.35
N GLY A 280 30.53 -12.68 -5.54
CA GLY A 280 31.05 -14.04 -5.70
C GLY A 280 32.32 -14.18 -6.57
N VAL A 281 32.96 -13.09 -6.99
CA VAL A 281 34.15 -13.08 -7.87
C VAL A 281 35.49 -13.26 -7.11
N LEU A 282 35.44 -13.58 -5.82
CA LEU A 282 36.60 -13.93 -4.98
C LEU A 282 36.39 -15.30 -4.34
#